data_AF-A0A3D3PEF0-F1
#
_entry.id   AF-A0A3D3PEF0-F1
#
_cell.length_a   1.000
_cell.length_b   1.000
_cell.length_c   1.000
_cell.angle_alpha   90.00
_cell.angle_beta   90.00
_cell.angle_gamma   90.00
#
_symmetry.space_group_name_H-M   'P 1'
#
loop_
_entity.id
_entity.type
_entity.pdbx_description
1 polymer ?
#
loop_
_entity_poly.entity_id
_entity_poly.type
_entity_poly.pdbx_seq_one_letter_code
_entity_poly.pdbx_strand_id
1 'polypeptide(L)' 'MEWILLKTTLPEQGKDVLLYDGGQIYFGYYSEIYENFIVCDDKVKVEDFTYWMPLPQPPK' A
#
# COMPACT_ATOMS: atom_id res chain seq x y z
N MET A 1 6.00 -26.73 -6.17
CA MET A 1 6.14 -25.40 -5.56
C MET A 1 7.23 -24.70 -6.35
N GLU A 2 6.89 -23.73 -7.19
CA GLU A 2 7.87 -22.98 -7.97
C GLU A 2 8.37 -21.79 -7.14
N TRP A 3 9.68 -21.65 -7.05
CA TRP A 3 10.30 -20.48 -6.43
C TRP A 3 10.28 -19.34 -7.45
N ILE A 4 9.44 -18.33 -7.20
CA ILE A 4 9.38 -17.12 -8.01
C ILE A 4 10.34 -16.11 -7.41
N LEU A 5 11.22 -15.54 -8.24
CA LEU A 5 12.12 -14.48 -7.81
C LEU A 5 11.29 -13.24 -7.46
N LEU A 6 11.32 -12.79 -6.21
CA LEU A 6 10.49 -11.69 -5.72
C LEU A 6 10.62 -10.40 -6.54
N LYS A 7 11.81 -10.14 -7.10
CA LYS A 7 12.06 -8.98 -7.99
C LYS A 7 11.15 -8.98 -9.24
N THR A 8 10.68 -10.13 -9.70
CA THR A 8 9.75 -10.23 -10.84
C THR A 8 8.31 -9.86 -10.49
N THR A 9 7.99 -9.76 -9.20
CA THR A 9 6.67 -9.37 -8.69
C THR A 9 6.62 -7.96 -8.13
N LEU A 10 7.77 -7.26 -8.09
CA LEU A 10 7.81 -5.89 -7.62
C LEU A 10 7.11 -4.96 -8.62
N PRO A 11 6.52 -3.85 -8.14
CA PRO A 11 5.98 -2.81 -9.02
C PRO A 11 7.08 -2.20 -9.89
N GLU A 12 6.68 -1.66 -11.05
CA GLU A 12 7.58 -0.86 -11.90
C GLU A 12 8.13 0.35 -11.14
N GLN A 13 9.35 0.77 -11.50
CA GLN A 13 9.98 1.99 -11.00
C GLN A 13 9.02 3.18 -11.00
N GLY A 14 8.84 3.82 -9.84
CA GLY A 14 8.03 5.04 -9.73
C GLY A 14 6.52 4.86 -9.83
N LYS A 15 6.03 3.61 -9.91
CA LYS A 15 4.60 3.34 -9.92
C LYS A 15 3.98 3.55 -8.53
N ASP A 16 2.91 4.33 -8.48
CA ASP A 16 2.16 4.57 -7.25
C ASP A 16 1.58 3.26 -6.72
N VAL A 17 1.79 3.01 -5.43
CA VAL A 17 1.32 1.84 -4.70
C VAL A 17 0.78 2.20 -3.32
N LEU A 18 -0.09 1.33 -2.84
CA LEU A 18 -0.59 1.29 -1.47
C LEU A 18 0.10 0.14 -0.74
N LEU A 19 0.80 0.45 0.35
CA LEU A 19 1.54 -0.53 1.14
C LEU A 19 0.83 -0.73 2.48
N TYR A 20 0.77 -1.98 2.94
CA TYR A 20 0.22 -2.35 4.24
C TYR A 20 1.24 -3.19 5.00
N ASP A 21 1.65 -2.76 6.18
CA ASP A 21 2.65 -3.43 7.02
C ASP A 21 2.06 -4.32 8.13
N GLY A 22 0.72 -4.44 8.19
CA GLY A 22 0.01 -5.12 9.27
C GLY A 22 -0.64 -4.17 10.29
N GLY A 23 -0.35 -2.87 10.27
CA GLY A 23 -1.00 -1.90 11.15
C GLY A 23 -1.19 -0.51 10.52
N GLN A 24 -0.43 -0.19 9.47
CA GLN A 24 -0.40 1.11 8.83
C GLN A 24 -0.50 0.96 7.33
N ILE A 25 -1.17 1.93 6.73
CA ILE A 25 -1.28 2.10 5.29
C ILE A 25 -0.39 3.27 4.88
N TYR A 26 0.45 3.03 3.87
CA TYR A 26 1.33 4.03 3.27
C TYR A 26 1.01 4.23 1.79
N PHE A 27 1.13 5.47 1.34
CA PHE A 27 1.21 5.81 -0.08
C PHE A 27 2.67 5.96 -0.46
N GLY A 28 3.07 5.42 -1.61
CA GLY A 28 4.46 5.47 -2.04
C GLY A 28 4.69 4.83 -3.40
N TYR A 29 5.95 4.57 -3.71
CA TYR A 29 6.36 3.88 -4.94
C TYR A 29 7.60 3.02 -4.68
N TYR A 30 7.85 2.02 -5.53
CA TYR A 30 9.09 1.26 -5.50
C TYR A 30 10.19 2.01 -6.26
N SER A 31 11.37 2.14 -5.63
CA SER A 31 12.56 2.72 -6.23
C SER A 31 13.66 1.67 -6.43
N GLU A 32 13.92 1.29 -7.68
CA GLU A 32 15.04 0.50 -8.17
C GLU A 32 16.39 1.15 -7.84
N ILE A 33 16.48 2.49 -7.76
CA ILE A 33 17.72 3.20 -7.39
C ILE A 33 18.13 2.86 -5.95
N TYR A 34 17.15 2.74 -5.06
CA TYR A 34 17.36 2.46 -3.64
C TYR A 34 17.08 1.00 -3.27
N GLU A 35 16.66 0.18 -4.25
CA GLU A 35 16.08 -1.15 -4.08
C GLU A 35 15.07 -1.22 -2.91
N ASN A 36 14.24 -0.18 -2.76
CA ASN A 36 13.36 -0.02 -1.61
C ASN A 36 12.09 0.77 -1.95
N PHE A 37 11.07 0.66 -1.10
CA PHE A 37 9.87 1.49 -1.17
C PHE A 37 10.15 2.87 -0.56
N ILE A 38 9.80 3.91 -1.30
CA ILE A 38 9.79 5.28 -0.83
C ILE A 38 8.34 5.64 -0.50
N VAL A 39 8.10 6.00 0.75
CA VAL A 39 6.76 6.28 1.28
C VAL A 39 6.61 7.75 1.64
N CYS A 40 5.41 8.29 1.49
CA CYS A 40 5.05 9.57 2.05
C CYS A 40 5.04 9.50 3.59
N ASP A 41 5.35 10.62 4.26
CA ASP A 41 5.25 10.72 5.72
C ASP A 41 3.80 10.61 6.20
N ASP A 42 2.85 11.06 5.37
CA ASP A 42 1.42 10.88 5.58
C ASP A 42 1.09 9.39 5.53
N LYS A 43 0.78 8.84 6.71
CA LYS A 43 0.42 7.45 6.92
C LYS A 43 -0.80 7.35 7.80
N VAL A 44 -1.55 6.29 7.59
CA VAL A 44 -2.81 6.08 8.29
C VAL A 44 -2.72 4.78 9.08
N LYS A 45 -2.83 4.85 10.41
CA LYS A 45 -2.92 3.62 11.21
C LYS A 45 -4.34 3.08 11.12
N VAL A 46 -4.48 1.77 11.01
CA VAL A 46 -5.80 1.12 11.03
C VAL A 46 -6.54 1.42 12.34
N GLU A 47 -5.79 1.55 13.43
CA GLU A 47 -6.28 1.89 14.77
C GLU A 47 -6.81 3.33 14.90
N ASP A 48 -6.39 4.25 14.02
CA ASP A 48 -6.86 5.65 14.05
C ASP A 48 -8.35 5.73 13.64
N PHE A 49 -8.89 4.69 13.00
CA PHE A 49 -10.30 4.59 12.66
C PHE A 49 -11.09 3.89 13.76
N THR A 50 -11.84 4.67 14.52
CA THR A 50 -12.70 4.15 15.60
C THR A 50 -14.08 3.69 15.10
N TYR A 51 -14.52 4.16 13.93
CA TYR A 51 -15.85 3.82 13.37
C TYR A 51 -15.81 3.75 11.84
N TRP A 52 -16.18 2.59 11.29
CA TRP A 52 -16.54 2.47 9.88
C TRP A 52 -18.03 2.76 9.75
N MET A 53 -18.39 3.85 9.06
CA MET A 53 -19.78 4.08 8.68
C MET A 53 -20.05 3.27 7.39
N PRO A 54 -21.08 2.40 7.36
CA PRO A 54 -21.49 1.76 6.12
C PRO A 54 -21.81 2.84 5.07
N LEU A 55 -21.36 2.64 3.84
CA LEU A 55 -21.78 3.50 2.73
C LEU A 55 -23.33 3.48 2.67
N PRO A 56 -23.99 4.63 2.51
CA PRO A 56 -25.43 4.64 2.28
C PRO A 56 -25.75 3.80 1.05
N GLN A 57 -26.91 3.11 1.07
CA GLN A 57 -27.39 2.39 -0.10
C GLN A 57 -27.46 3.37 -1.29
N PRO A 58 -27.00 2.97 -2.50
CA PRO A 58 -27.16 3.81 -3.67
C PRO A 58 -28.66 4.10 -3.91
N PRO A 59 -29.02 5.28 -4.45
CA PRO A 59 -30.40 5.59 -4.78
C PRO A 59 -30.96 4.56 -5.77
N LYS A 60 -32.25 4.22 -5.62
CA LYS A 60 -33.00 3.37 -6.55
C LYS A 60 -33.31 4.09 -7.85
#